data_AF-A0A660QCQ1-F1
#
_entry.id   AF-A0A660QCQ1-F1
#
_cell.length_a   1.000
_cell.length_b   1.000
_cell.length_c   1.000
_cell.angle_alpha   90.00
_cell.angle_beta   90.00
_cell.angle_gamma   90.00
#
_symmetry.space_group_name_H-M   'P 1'
#
loop_
_entity.id
_entity.type
_entity.pdbx_description
1 polymer ?
#
loop_
_entity_poly.entity_id
_entity_poly.type
_entity_poly.pdbx_seq_one_letter_code
_entity_poly.pdbx_strand_id
1 'polypeptide(L)'
;MNFSKVCVQGVLKSDARSLSGGTVFYMIADETGSLPVFLNCAPAETLPKAGCRVAATGHLSMGADNQVRMRADGSGQIVVLENAPPSIIRGQVSEVWAPPPDSKAPYKIVLVVPDGSLEVVHWFPPEHQVAVGDRVEVKGMIGFYKGRKQLKVRKPEDIRLHPEG
;
A
#
# COMPACT_ATOMS: atom_id res chain seq x y z
N MET A 1 -20.01 28.67 11.05
CA MET A 1 -18.95 29.20 10.16
C MET A 1 -18.73 28.16 9.08
N ASN A 2 -19.09 28.44 7.82
CA ASN A 2 -18.91 27.50 6.71
C ASN A 2 -17.48 27.66 6.18
N PHE A 3 -16.65 26.64 6.33
CA PHE A 3 -15.34 26.64 5.71
C PHE A 3 -15.49 26.45 4.20
N SER A 4 -14.80 27.29 3.46
CA SER A 4 -14.66 27.24 2.00
C SER A 4 -14.28 25.83 1.56
N LYS A 5 -14.67 25.49 0.33
CA LYS A 5 -14.15 24.30 -0.34
C LYS A 5 -12.63 24.46 -0.51
N VAL A 6 -11.86 23.50 -0.01
CA VAL A 6 -10.39 23.50 -0.09
C VAL A 6 -9.92 22.27 -0.85
N CYS A 7 -8.73 22.37 -1.46
CA CYS A 7 -7.98 21.25 -2.01
C CYS A 7 -6.71 21.06 -1.18
N VAL A 8 -6.44 19.84 -0.74
CA VAL A 8 -5.24 19.45 -0.01
C VAL A 8 -4.48 18.41 -0.82
N GLN A 9 -3.16 18.45 -0.77
CA GLN A 9 -2.29 17.47 -1.42
C GLN A 9 -1.31 16.90 -0.42
N GLY A 10 -0.98 15.62 -0.54
CA GLY A 10 -0.01 14.98 0.33
C GLY A 10 0.14 13.50 0.04
N VAL A 11 0.87 12.80 0.91
CA VAL A 11 1.12 11.37 0.84
C VAL A 11 0.21 10.64 1.83
N LEU A 12 -0.36 9.52 1.42
CA LEU A 12 -1.13 8.66 2.32
C LEU A 12 -0.20 8.00 3.35
N LYS A 13 -0.37 8.32 4.64
CA LYS A 13 0.39 7.69 5.75
C LYS A 13 0.03 6.23 5.99
N SER A 14 -1.20 5.84 5.65
CA SER A 14 -1.67 4.47 5.73
C SER A 14 -2.50 4.14 4.51
N ASP A 15 -2.72 2.84 4.27
CA ASP A 15 -3.76 2.39 3.37
C ASP A 15 -5.09 3.08 3.75
N ALA A 16 -5.85 3.43 2.73
CA ALA A 16 -7.21 3.91 2.93
C ALA A 16 -8.08 2.79 3.53
N ARG A 17 -8.95 3.15 4.47
CA ARG A 17 -9.74 2.20 5.25
C ARG A 17 -11.22 2.45 5.06
N SER A 18 -11.97 1.40 4.70
CA SER A 18 -13.43 1.45 4.74
C SER A 18 -13.92 1.38 6.19
N LEU A 19 -14.85 2.24 6.54
CA LEU A 19 -15.55 2.29 7.82
C LEU A 19 -16.99 1.80 7.64
N SER A 20 -17.69 1.58 8.76
CA SER A 20 -19.12 1.27 8.77
C SER A 20 -19.92 2.37 8.06
N GLY A 21 -20.92 1.97 7.25
CA GLY A 21 -21.78 2.93 6.54
C GLY A 21 -21.23 3.44 5.20
N GLY A 22 -20.17 2.81 4.66
CA GLY A 22 -19.64 3.15 3.33
C GLY A 22 -18.76 4.40 3.32
N THR A 23 -18.36 4.92 4.48
CA THR A 23 -17.36 5.97 4.57
C THR A 23 -15.97 5.38 4.39
N VAL A 24 -15.10 6.05 3.63
CA VAL A 24 -13.69 5.72 3.52
C VAL A 24 -12.86 6.78 4.23
N PHE A 25 -11.90 6.32 5.02
CA PHE A 25 -10.95 7.13 5.76
C PHE A 25 -9.58 7.13 5.09
N TYR A 26 -9.01 8.32 4.95
CA TYR A 26 -7.66 8.58 4.46
C TYR A 26 -6.91 9.40 5.49
N MET A 27 -5.63 9.10 5.69
CA MET A 27 -4.71 9.96 6.45
C MET A 27 -3.71 10.55 5.47
N ILE A 28 -3.93 11.80 5.06
CA ILE A 28 -3.05 12.53 4.14
C ILE A 28 -2.06 13.33 4.97
N ALA A 29 -0.77 13.25 4.64
CA ALA A 29 0.27 14.01 5.29
C ALA A 29 1.15 14.75 4.28
N ASP A 30 1.61 15.92 4.67
CA ASP A 30 2.62 16.71 3.96
C ASP A 30 3.69 17.16 4.97
N GLU A 31 4.50 18.15 4.59
CA GLU A 31 5.55 18.71 5.45
C GLU A 31 4.99 19.49 6.65
N THR A 32 3.71 19.89 6.61
CA THR A 32 3.07 20.73 7.63
C THR A 32 2.31 19.91 8.68
N GLY A 33 1.89 18.69 8.35
CA GLY A 33 1.19 17.85 9.30
C GLY A 33 0.44 16.68 8.68
N SER A 34 -0.66 16.30 9.31
CA SER A 34 -1.50 15.19 8.85
C SER A 34 -2.97 15.57 9.01
N LEU A 35 -3.77 15.27 8.00
CA LEU A 35 -5.18 15.62 7.92
C LEU A 35 -6.02 14.35 7.71
N PRO A 36 -6.91 14.03 8.67
CA PRO A 36 -7.98 13.06 8.49
C PRO A 36 -8.93 13.50 7.36
N VAL A 37 -9.10 12.66 6.34
CA VAL A 37 -10.04 12.91 5.24
C VAL A 37 -11.05 11.77 5.13
N PHE A 38 -12.34 12.13 5.08
CA PHE A 38 -13.46 11.20 5.03
C PHE A 38 -14.24 11.38 3.73
N LEU A 39 -14.49 10.28 3.02
CA LEU A 39 -15.29 10.26 1.80
C LEU A 39 -16.50 9.35 2.01
N ASN A 40 -17.71 9.86 1.76
CA ASN A 40 -18.92 9.04 1.78
C ASN A 40 -19.20 8.52 0.36
N CYS A 41 -18.60 7.39 -0.01
CA CYS A 41 -18.91 6.74 -1.28
C CYS A 41 -18.65 5.23 -1.18
N ALA A 42 -19.52 4.45 -1.83
CA ALA A 42 -19.31 3.01 -2.00
C ALA A 42 -17.94 2.78 -2.68
N PRO A 43 -17.11 1.87 -2.18
CA PRO A 43 -15.72 1.79 -2.58
C PRO A 43 -15.58 1.57 -4.09
N ALA A 44 -14.70 2.36 -4.71
CA ALA A 44 -14.08 1.95 -5.97
C ALA A 44 -13.38 0.60 -5.77
N GLU A 45 -13.32 -0.24 -6.81
CA GLU A 45 -12.71 -1.58 -6.76
C GLU A 45 -11.27 -1.60 -6.21
N THR A 46 -10.57 -0.46 -6.18
CA THR A 46 -9.26 -0.31 -5.54
C THR A 46 -9.11 1.03 -4.83
N LEU A 47 -8.93 0.98 -3.51
CA LEU A 47 -8.55 2.14 -2.72
C LEU A 47 -7.02 2.39 -2.81
N PRO A 48 -6.57 3.65 -2.83
CA PRO A 48 -5.14 3.97 -2.88
C PRO A 48 -4.41 3.51 -1.62
N LYS A 49 -3.12 3.19 -1.81
CA LYS A 49 -2.25 2.59 -0.79
C LYS A 49 -1.43 3.63 -0.06
N ALA A 50 -0.91 3.26 1.11
CA ALA A 50 0.11 4.04 1.79
C ALA A 50 1.24 4.39 0.82
N GLY A 51 1.75 5.63 0.91
CA GLY A 51 2.80 6.14 0.03
C GLY A 51 2.30 6.75 -1.28
N CYS A 52 1.04 6.55 -1.68
CA CYS A 52 0.49 7.27 -2.84
C CYS A 52 0.41 8.77 -2.53
N ARG A 53 0.84 9.61 -3.47
CA ARG A 53 0.56 11.05 -3.45
C ARG A 53 -0.85 11.28 -3.98
N VAL A 54 -1.67 11.96 -3.21
CA VAL A 54 -3.07 12.21 -3.52
C VAL A 54 -3.40 13.69 -3.39
N ALA A 55 -4.40 14.13 -4.13
CA ALA A 55 -5.16 15.35 -3.86
C ALA A 55 -6.51 14.96 -3.26
N ALA A 56 -7.07 15.80 -2.39
CA ALA A 56 -8.43 15.70 -1.87
C ALA A 56 -9.11 17.06 -1.90
N THR A 57 -10.37 17.14 -2.29
CA THR A 57 -11.14 18.40 -2.27
C THR A 57 -12.47 18.21 -1.56
N GLY A 58 -12.86 19.22 -0.78
CA GLY A 58 -14.03 19.15 0.08
C GLY A 58 -13.99 20.23 1.16
N HIS A 59 -14.69 19.97 2.25
CA HIS A 59 -14.91 20.94 3.32
C HIS A 59 -14.18 20.55 4.59
N LEU A 60 -13.49 21.52 5.20
CA LEU A 60 -12.90 21.36 6.52
C LEU A 60 -13.97 21.50 7.61
N SER A 61 -13.82 20.73 8.67
CA SER A 61 -14.62 20.81 9.88
C SER A 61 -13.75 20.47 11.09
N MET A 62 -14.17 20.89 12.27
CA MET A 62 -13.58 20.41 13.52
C MET A 62 -14.35 19.18 14.01
N GLY A 63 -13.62 18.14 14.40
CA GLY A 63 -14.14 16.97 15.07
C GLY A 63 -14.31 17.17 16.57
N ALA A 64 -14.73 16.10 17.26
CA ALA A 64 -14.52 16.00 18.71
C ALA A 64 -12.99 16.10 18.96
N ASP A 65 -12.60 16.75 20.05
CA ASP A 65 -11.20 17.01 20.44
C ASP A 65 -10.47 18.10 19.63
N ASN A 66 -11.21 19.02 19.00
CA ASN A 66 -10.65 20.13 18.23
C ASN A 66 -9.74 19.72 17.06
N GLN A 67 -9.84 18.47 16.60
CA GLN A 67 -9.06 18.02 15.45
C GLN A 67 -9.68 18.51 14.14
N VAL A 68 -8.87 19.17 13.31
CA VAL A 68 -9.27 19.53 11.96
C VAL A 68 -9.38 18.25 11.13
N ARG A 69 -10.49 18.09 10.43
CA ARG A 69 -10.75 16.99 9.51
C ARG A 69 -11.43 17.50 8.26
N MET A 70 -11.33 16.73 7.20
CA MET A 70 -11.93 17.05 5.92
C MET A 70 -13.01 16.04 5.56
N ARG A 71 -14.12 16.53 5.02
CA ARG A 71 -15.13 15.71 4.34
C ARG A 71 -15.03 15.99 2.85
N ALA A 72 -14.67 14.97 2.08
CA ALA A 72 -14.60 15.04 0.62
C ALA A 72 -16.00 14.94 0.00
N ASP A 73 -16.20 15.63 -1.12
CA ASP A 73 -17.49 15.66 -1.83
C ASP A 73 -17.75 14.33 -2.57
N GLY A 74 -19.01 13.87 -2.53
CA GLY A 74 -19.43 12.48 -2.77
C GLY A 74 -19.25 11.88 -4.17
N SER A 75 -18.76 12.62 -5.16
CA SER A 75 -18.56 12.10 -6.53
C SER A 75 -17.14 12.25 -7.07
N GLY A 76 -16.23 12.79 -6.29
CA GLY A 76 -14.83 12.88 -6.69
C GLY A 76 -14.11 13.90 -5.85
N GLN A 77 -13.00 13.47 -5.25
CA GLN A 77 -11.73 14.18 -5.39
C GLN A 77 -10.57 13.58 -4.61
N ILE A 78 -10.64 12.36 -4.07
CA ILE A 78 -9.38 11.65 -3.80
C ILE A 78 -8.81 11.23 -5.17
N VAL A 79 -7.94 12.07 -5.71
CA VAL A 79 -7.23 11.81 -6.97
C VAL A 79 -5.84 11.32 -6.62
N VAL A 80 -5.49 10.13 -7.08
CA VAL A 80 -4.10 9.66 -7.00
C VAL A 80 -3.29 10.42 -8.03
N LEU A 81 -2.41 11.31 -7.55
CA LEU A 81 -1.49 12.06 -8.38
C LEU A 81 -0.30 11.18 -8.76
N GLU A 82 0.24 10.44 -7.79
CA GLU A 82 1.38 9.54 -7.98
C GLU A 82 1.16 8.28 -7.14
N ASN A 83 1.48 7.11 -7.71
CA ASN A 83 1.47 5.86 -6.93
C ASN A 83 2.68 5.82 -6.00
N ALA A 84 2.56 5.08 -4.89
CA ALA A 84 3.69 4.84 -4.00
C ALA A 84 4.90 4.31 -4.80
N PRO A 85 6.13 4.80 -4.54
CA PRO A 85 7.30 4.21 -5.15
C PRO A 85 7.45 2.75 -4.67
N PRO A 86 8.03 1.87 -5.49
CA PRO A 86 8.33 0.52 -5.06
C PRO A 86 9.34 0.55 -3.89
N SER A 87 9.10 -0.28 -2.89
CA SER A 87 10.01 -0.52 -1.78
C SER A 87 11.09 -1.52 -2.19
N ILE A 88 12.32 -1.32 -1.71
CA ILE A 88 13.42 -2.27 -1.84
C ILE A 88 13.61 -2.93 -0.47
N ILE A 89 13.52 -4.25 -0.42
CA ILE A 89 13.59 -5.04 0.81
C ILE A 89 14.67 -6.09 0.66
N ARG A 90 15.54 -6.19 1.66
CA ARG A 90 16.58 -7.22 1.74
C ARG A 90 16.22 -8.20 2.85
N GLY A 91 16.41 -9.48 2.58
CA GLY A 91 16.12 -10.52 3.56
C GLY A 91 16.67 -11.88 3.14
N GLN A 92 16.59 -12.83 4.05
CA GLN A 92 16.91 -14.23 3.79
C GLN A 92 15.64 -15.01 3.49
N VAL A 93 15.66 -15.86 2.48
CA VAL A 93 14.52 -16.68 2.09
C VAL A 93 14.34 -17.81 3.10
N SER A 94 13.21 -17.84 3.81
CA SER A 94 12.86 -18.94 4.71
C SER A 94 11.96 -19.99 4.07
N GLU A 95 11.11 -19.59 3.12
CA GLU A 95 10.17 -20.48 2.45
C GLU A 95 10.00 -20.09 0.99
N VAL A 96 9.82 -21.09 0.13
CA VAL A 96 9.50 -20.94 -1.29
C VAL A 96 8.27 -21.79 -1.59
N TRP A 97 7.26 -21.19 -2.23
CA TRP A 97 6.00 -21.85 -2.58
C TRP A 97 5.68 -21.67 -4.05
N ALA A 98 5.50 -22.80 -4.74
CA ALA A 98 4.96 -22.86 -6.09
C ALA A 98 3.46 -23.12 -6.05
N PRO A 99 2.66 -22.43 -6.89
CA PRO A 99 1.26 -22.76 -7.03
C PRO A 99 1.08 -24.17 -7.63
N PRO A 100 0.00 -24.88 -7.29
CA PRO A 100 -0.33 -26.14 -7.95
C PRO A 100 -0.42 -25.98 -9.48
N PRO A 101 -0.13 -27.05 -10.25
CA PRO A 101 -0.40 -27.06 -11.68
C PRO A 101 -1.84 -26.60 -11.99
N ASP A 102 -2.00 -25.83 -13.06
CA ASP A 102 -3.28 -25.26 -13.53
C ASP A 102 -4.00 -24.30 -12.55
N SER A 103 -3.34 -23.88 -11.47
CA SER A 103 -3.88 -22.90 -10.53
C SER A 103 -3.70 -21.46 -11.01
N LYS A 104 -4.67 -20.60 -10.69
CA LYS A 104 -4.55 -19.13 -10.79
C LYS A 104 -3.94 -18.52 -9.52
N ALA A 105 -3.15 -19.28 -8.75
CA ALA A 105 -2.47 -18.76 -7.56
C ALA A 105 -1.08 -18.22 -7.92
N PRO A 106 -0.60 -17.17 -7.23
CA PRO A 106 0.72 -16.61 -7.46
C PRO A 106 1.82 -17.40 -6.74
N TYR A 107 3.03 -17.42 -7.26
CA TYR A 107 4.20 -17.88 -6.52
C TYR A 107 4.45 -17.02 -5.29
N LYS A 108 5.03 -17.63 -4.25
CA LYS A 108 5.35 -16.94 -3.01
C LYS A 108 6.73 -17.30 -2.52
N ILE A 109 7.36 -16.32 -1.91
CA ILE A 109 8.60 -16.45 -1.15
C ILE A 109 8.39 -15.76 0.19
N VAL A 110 8.87 -16.34 1.28
CA VAL A 110 8.85 -15.70 2.60
C VAL A 110 10.26 -15.25 2.93
N LEU A 111 10.41 -13.96 3.22
CA LEU A 111 11.67 -13.38 3.65
C LEU A 111 11.68 -13.18 5.16
N VAL A 112 12.77 -13.58 5.80
CA VAL A 112 13.16 -13.11 7.13
C VAL A 112 13.78 -11.73 6.97
N VAL A 113 13.20 -10.76 7.66
CA VAL A 113 13.61 -9.35 7.70
C VAL A 113 13.75 -8.93 9.18
N PRO A 114 14.41 -7.80 9.49
CA PRO A 114 14.62 -7.39 10.89
C PRO A 114 13.33 -7.34 11.74
N ASP A 115 12.22 -6.91 11.14
CA ASP A 115 10.92 -6.76 11.82
C ASP A 115 10.02 -8.01 11.76
N GLY A 116 10.58 -9.17 11.41
CA GLY A 116 9.86 -10.45 11.35
C GLY A 116 9.90 -11.09 9.97
N SER A 117 8.74 -11.43 9.41
CA SER A 117 8.65 -12.06 8.09
C SER A 117 7.78 -11.27 7.12
N LEU A 118 8.11 -11.39 5.83
CA LEU A 118 7.39 -10.73 4.76
C LEU A 118 7.13 -11.69 3.60
N GLU A 119 5.86 -11.84 3.24
CA GLU A 119 5.45 -12.59 2.05
C GLU A 119 5.72 -11.76 0.80
N VAL A 120 6.49 -12.30 -0.13
CA VAL A 120 6.76 -11.76 -1.47
C VAL A 120 5.92 -12.56 -2.45
N VAL A 121 5.08 -11.86 -3.23
CA VAL A 121 4.11 -12.48 -4.14
C VAL A 121 4.37 -12.06 -5.58
N HIS A 122 4.44 -13.03 -6.49
CA HIS A 122 4.67 -12.79 -7.92
C HIS A 122 3.93 -13.79 -8.82
N TRP A 123 3.76 -13.43 -10.09
CA TRP A 123 2.99 -14.22 -11.08
C TRP A 123 3.85 -14.82 -12.19
N PHE A 124 5.13 -14.51 -12.22
CA PHE A 124 6.05 -15.09 -13.18
C PHE A 124 6.63 -16.40 -12.62
N PRO A 125 6.84 -17.42 -13.48
CA PRO A 125 7.57 -18.61 -13.09
C PRO A 125 9.00 -18.23 -12.67
N PRO A 126 9.63 -18.96 -11.74
CA PRO A 126 11.00 -18.72 -11.34
C PRO A 126 11.93 -19.15 -12.48
N GLU A 127 12.24 -18.24 -13.41
CA GLU A 127 13.40 -18.41 -14.30
C GLU A 127 14.71 -18.41 -13.49
N HIS A 128 14.69 -17.75 -12.33
CA HIS A 128 15.77 -17.72 -11.35
C HIS A 128 15.33 -18.52 -10.12
N GLN A 129 15.99 -19.66 -9.86
CA GLN A 129 15.73 -20.49 -8.69
C GLN A 129 16.20 -19.75 -7.43
N VAL A 130 15.27 -19.07 -6.77
CA VAL A 130 15.46 -18.66 -5.39
C VAL A 130 15.23 -19.89 -4.51
N ALA A 131 16.20 -20.23 -3.68
CA ALA A 131 16.15 -21.34 -2.74
C ALA A 131 16.03 -20.84 -1.29
N VAL A 132 15.53 -21.71 -0.41
CA VAL A 132 15.59 -21.46 1.04
C VAL A 132 17.05 -21.30 1.46
N GLY A 133 17.33 -20.25 2.23
CA GLY A 133 18.67 -19.88 2.66
C GLY A 133 19.29 -18.74 1.87
N ASP A 134 18.83 -18.49 0.63
CA ASP A 134 19.37 -17.42 -0.21
C ASP A 134 19.13 -16.04 0.41
N ARG A 135 20.10 -15.14 0.24
CA ARG A 135 19.91 -13.71 0.48
C ARG A 135 19.45 -13.03 -0.78
N VAL A 136 18.37 -12.26 -0.68
CA VAL A 136 17.79 -11.55 -1.82
C VAL A 136 17.55 -10.08 -1.51
N GLU A 137 17.63 -9.27 -2.57
CA GLU A 137 17.05 -7.93 -2.64
C GLU A 137 15.81 -7.99 -3.53
N VAL A 138 14.68 -7.56 -3.01
CA VAL A 138 13.40 -7.58 -3.72
C VAL A 138 12.84 -6.17 -3.80
N LYS A 139 12.57 -5.72 -5.02
CA LYS A 139 11.87 -4.48 -5.32
C LYS A 139 10.39 -4.75 -5.61
N GLY A 140 9.49 -4.06 -4.93
CA GLY A 140 8.07 -4.30 -5.14
C GLY A 140 7.14 -3.32 -4.45
N MET A 141 5.84 -3.53 -4.62
CA MET A 141 4.81 -2.70 -4.01
C MET A 141 4.30 -3.34 -2.73
N ILE A 142 4.38 -2.62 -1.61
CA ILE A 142 3.76 -3.07 -0.36
C ILE A 142 2.24 -3.06 -0.52
N GLY A 143 1.60 -4.13 -0.08
CA GLY A 143 0.16 -4.21 0.04
C GLY A 143 -0.25 -5.13 1.18
N PHE A 144 -1.56 -5.25 1.36
CA PHE A 144 -2.14 -6.16 2.33
C PHE A 144 -3.12 -7.11 1.63
N TYR A 145 -3.11 -8.39 2.01
CA TYR A 145 -4.07 -9.39 1.56
C TYR A 145 -4.52 -10.23 2.75
N LYS A 146 -5.84 -10.33 2.96
CA LYS A 146 -6.44 -10.99 4.13
C LYS A 146 -5.81 -10.54 5.47
N GLY A 147 -5.53 -9.24 5.59
CA GLY A 147 -4.91 -8.63 6.78
C GLY A 147 -3.40 -8.83 6.92
N ARG A 148 -2.74 -9.55 5.99
CA ARG A 148 -1.30 -9.81 6.03
C ARG A 148 -0.54 -8.87 5.08
N LYS A 149 0.57 -8.31 5.56
CA LYS A 149 1.48 -7.49 4.75
C LYS A 149 2.21 -8.38 3.75
N GLN A 150 2.29 -7.92 2.50
CA GLN A 150 2.99 -8.62 1.44
C GLN A 150 3.65 -7.62 0.49
N LEU A 151 4.73 -8.04 -0.17
CA LEU A 151 5.41 -7.30 -1.23
C LEU A 151 5.04 -7.91 -2.58
N LYS A 152 4.33 -7.16 -3.42
CA LYS A 152 3.96 -7.58 -4.77
C LYS A 152 5.07 -7.22 -5.75
N VAL A 153 5.62 -8.21 -6.42
CA VAL A 153 6.66 -8.03 -7.44
C VAL A 153 6.04 -8.14 -8.82
N ARG A 154 6.43 -7.25 -9.73
CA ARG A 154 5.87 -7.17 -11.08
C ARG A 154 6.78 -7.75 -12.16
N LYS A 155 8.08 -7.81 -11.92
CA LYS A 155 9.08 -8.28 -12.88
C LYS A 155 10.06 -9.26 -12.24
N PRO A 156 10.52 -10.30 -12.95
CA PRO A 156 11.55 -11.20 -12.46
C PRO A 156 12.82 -10.48 -12.00
N GLU A 157 13.30 -9.50 -12.77
CA GLU A 157 14.55 -8.76 -12.49
C GLU A 157 14.53 -7.91 -11.21
N ASP A 158 13.35 -7.73 -10.61
CA ASP A 158 13.16 -7.05 -9.34
C ASP A 158 13.45 -7.98 -8.14
N ILE A 159 13.70 -9.28 -8.37
CA ILE A 159 14.24 -10.22 -7.37
C ILE A 159 15.68 -10.51 -7.74
N ARG A 160 16.62 -10.12 -6.88
CA ARG A 160 18.04 -10.29 -7.12
C ARG A 160 18.66 -11.10 -6.01
N LEU A 161 19.29 -12.21 -6.38
CA LEU A 161 20.19 -12.92 -5.49
C LEU A 161 21.36 -12.01 -5.14
N HIS A 162 21.68 -11.93 -3.86
CA HIS A 162 22.94 -11.39 -3.41
C HIS A 162 23.86 -12.57 -3.09
N PRO A 163 24.88 -12.83 -3.94
CA PRO A 163 25.96 -13.71 -3.52
C PRO A 163 26.60 -13.07 -2.29
N GLU A 164 26.71 -13.80 -1.19
CA GLU A 164 27.42 -13.28 -0.02
C GLU A 164 28.90 -13.03 -0.37
N GLY A 165 29.45 -11.94 0.18
CA GLY A 165 30.88 -11.68 0.22
C GLY A 165 31.60 -12.49 1.29
#